data_AF-A0A954YYA7-F1
#
_entry.id   AF-A0A954YYA7-F1
#
_cell.length_a   1.000
_cell.length_b   1.000
_cell.length_c   1.000
_cell.angle_alpha   90.00
_cell.angle_beta   90.00
_cell.angle_gamma   90.00
#
_symmetry.space_group_name_H-M   'P 1'
#
loop_
_entity.id
_entity.type
_entity.pdbx_description
1 polymer ?
#
loop_
_entity_poly.entity_id
_entity_poly.type
_entity_poly.pdbx_seq_one_letter_code
_entity_poly.pdbx_strand_id
1 'polypeptide(L)'
;MTQSQKAINLSDMDRPERDRKLSEIRELRARIAALEADIGRDEAEASWAPQGYYTAYYVVAGMVLGTVAAAASLLFNIIGAVLTGKPALMLISVYLTFPLGEKALSMDAAQNGFILAAGCGAYLLTGMFGGIPFHLILSRYFANDAFVKRFVVASIMGIGVWLINFYGIIRWAQPLLIGGDWILREIPIPVAVATHLVFGWTMLLLSHWGRFVPPSASKGQAA
;
A
#
# COMPACT_ATOMS: atom_id res chain seq x y z
N MET A 1 -46.27 -24.85 -25.76
CA MET A 1 -46.06 -25.70 -26.94
C MET A 1 -44.83 -26.57 -26.70
N THR A 2 -45.04 -27.79 -26.22
CA THR A 2 -44.00 -28.81 -26.05
C THR A 2 -43.88 -29.59 -27.35
N GLN A 3 -42.86 -29.28 -28.17
CA GLN A 3 -42.50 -30.14 -29.29
C GLN A 3 -42.06 -31.49 -28.72
N SER A 4 -42.95 -32.47 -28.78
CA SER A 4 -42.68 -33.85 -28.41
C SER A 4 -41.48 -34.33 -29.24
N GLN A 5 -40.36 -34.63 -28.58
CA GLN A 5 -39.21 -35.30 -29.17
C GLN A 5 -39.70 -36.64 -29.73
N LYS A 6 -40.00 -36.67 -31.02
CA LYS A 6 -40.21 -37.91 -31.75
C LYS A 6 -38.84 -38.59 -31.78
N ALA A 7 -38.64 -39.56 -30.88
CA ALA A 7 -37.40 -40.32 -30.80
C ALA A 7 -37.15 -40.95 -32.17
N ILE A 8 -36.17 -40.40 -32.91
CA ILE A 8 -35.77 -40.94 -34.20
C ILE A 8 -35.11 -42.28 -33.90
N ASN A 9 -35.76 -43.36 -34.34
CA ASN A 9 -35.22 -44.69 -34.17
C ASN A 9 -34.02 -44.86 -35.11
N LEU A 10 -32.81 -44.85 -34.56
CA LEU A 10 -31.55 -44.95 -35.30
C LEU A 10 -31.43 -46.26 -36.11
N SER A 11 -32.29 -47.25 -35.82
CA SER A 11 -32.40 -48.50 -36.59
C SER A 11 -32.98 -48.30 -37.98
N ASP A 12 -33.78 -47.25 -38.20
CA ASP A 12 -34.56 -47.05 -39.42
C ASP A 12 -33.85 -46.11 -40.42
N MET A 13 -32.70 -45.56 -40.04
CA MET A 13 -31.86 -44.73 -40.89
C MET A 13 -30.96 -45.57 -41.81
N ASP A 14 -30.76 -45.10 -43.04
CA ASP A 14 -29.78 -45.68 -43.96
C ASP A 14 -28.36 -45.68 -43.36
N ARG A 15 -27.57 -46.73 -43.63
CA ARG A 15 -26.26 -46.93 -42.99
C ARG A 15 -25.32 -45.72 -43.15
N PRO A 16 -25.16 -45.12 -44.34
CA PRO A 16 -24.30 -43.95 -44.52
C PRO A 16 -24.78 -42.73 -43.74
N GLU A 17 -26.09 -42.52 -43.62
CA GLU A 17 -26.65 -41.40 -42.86
C GLU A 17 -26.40 -41.58 -41.37
N ARG A 18 -26.56 -42.81 -40.86
CA ARG A 18 -26.27 -43.16 -39.48
C ARG A 18 -24.79 -42.96 -39.16
N ASP A 19 -23.90 -43.42 -40.04
CA ASP A 19 -22.45 -43.28 -39.83
C ASP A 19 -22.02 -41.81 -39.84
N ARG A 20 -22.64 -40.98 -40.69
CA ARG A 20 -22.45 -39.52 -40.68
C ARG A 20 -22.88 -38.89 -39.35
N LYS A 21 -24.09 -39.18 -38.85
CA LYS A 21 -24.56 -38.63 -37.57
C LYS A 21 -23.72 -39.13 -36.37
N LEU A 22 -23.28 -40.37 -36.39
CA LEU A 22 -22.36 -40.90 -35.37
C LEU A 22 -20.99 -40.21 -35.41
N SER A 23 -20.49 -39.86 -36.60
CA SER A 23 -19.27 -39.05 -36.74
C SER A 23 -19.45 -37.64 -36.16
N GLU A 24 -20.56 -36.98 -36.49
CA GLU A 24 -20.90 -35.65 -35.98
C GLU A 24 -21.05 -35.63 -34.45
N ILE A 25 -21.72 -36.64 -33.87
CA ILE A 25 -21.83 -36.78 -32.41
C ILE A 25 -20.45 -36.93 -31.75
N ARG A 26 -19.51 -37.68 -32.37
CA ARG A 26 -18.15 -37.82 -31.85
C ARG A 26 -17.39 -36.50 -31.90
N GLU A 27 -17.50 -35.76 -33.00
CA GLU A 27 -16.88 -34.43 -33.15
C GLU A 27 -17.42 -33.44 -32.12
N LEU A 28 -18.75 -33.37 -31.96
CA LEU A 28 -19.39 -32.48 -30.98
C LEU A 28 -18.98 -32.83 -29.55
N ARG A 29 -18.93 -34.12 -29.19
CA ARG A 29 -18.43 -34.55 -27.87
C ARG A 29 -16.96 -34.17 -27.65
N ALA A 30 -16.12 -34.32 -28.67
CA ALA A 30 -14.71 -33.89 -28.58
C ALA A 30 -14.60 -32.38 -28.39
N ARG A 31 -15.43 -31.60 -29.10
CA ARG A 31 -15.47 -30.13 -28.95
C ARG A 31 -15.99 -29.70 -27.59
N ILE A 32 -17.01 -30.35 -27.04
CA ILE A 32 -17.50 -30.11 -25.68
C ILE A 32 -16.40 -30.40 -24.67
N ALA A 33 -15.75 -31.57 -24.75
CA ALA A 33 -14.67 -31.92 -23.84
C ALA A 33 -13.49 -30.93 -23.89
N ALA A 34 -13.15 -30.43 -25.09
CA ALA A 34 -12.13 -29.39 -25.25
C ALA A 34 -12.54 -28.07 -24.59
N LEU A 35 -13.80 -27.62 -24.79
CA LEU A 35 -14.32 -26.40 -24.17
C LEU A 35 -14.41 -26.53 -22.64
N GLU A 36 -14.81 -27.68 -22.12
CA GLU A 36 -14.83 -27.95 -20.67
C GLU A 36 -13.40 -27.92 -20.09
N ALA A 37 -12.41 -28.45 -20.81
CA ALA A 37 -11.01 -28.35 -20.42
C ALA A 37 -10.48 -26.91 -20.46
N ASP A 38 -10.92 -26.10 -21.43
CA ASP A 38 -10.58 -24.67 -21.52
C ASP A 38 -11.21 -23.87 -20.37
N ILE A 39 -12.49 -24.09 -20.09
CA ILE A 39 -13.19 -23.46 -18.95
C ILE A 39 -12.53 -23.87 -17.63
N GLY A 40 -12.18 -25.14 -17.46
CA GLY A 40 -11.48 -25.62 -16.27
C GLY A 40 -10.10 -24.97 -16.09
N ARG A 41 -9.38 -24.67 -17.18
CA ARG A 41 -8.13 -23.91 -17.15
C ARG A 41 -8.36 -22.45 -16.77
N ASP A 42 -9.34 -21.79 -17.37
CA ASP A 42 -9.69 -20.40 -17.06
C ASP A 42 -10.18 -20.25 -15.61
N GLU A 43 -10.93 -21.21 -15.09
CA GLU A 43 -11.38 -21.25 -13.69
C GLU A 43 -10.20 -21.49 -12.73
N ALA A 44 -9.30 -22.41 -13.06
CA ALA A 44 -8.07 -22.62 -12.29
C ALA A 44 -7.22 -21.35 -12.27
N GLU A 45 -7.09 -20.67 -13.42
CA GLU A 45 -6.41 -19.37 -13.53
C GLU A 45 -7.14 -18.26 -12.75
N ALA A 46 -8.47 -18.23 -12.76
CA ALA A 46 -9.22 -17.26 -11.97
C ALA A 46 -9.10 -17.53 -10.46
N SER A 47 -8.95 -18.79 -10.04
CA SER A 47 -8.93 -19.19 -8.64
C SER A 47 -7.66 -18.79 -7.88
N TRP A 48 -6.51 -18.69 -8.55
CA TRP A 48 -5.25 -18.32 -7.89
C TRP A 48 -5.12 -16.81 -7.64
N ALA A 49 -5.77 -15.98 -8.47
CA ALA A 49 -5.70 -14.53 -8.33
C ALA A 49 -6.63 -14.04 -7.20
N PRO A 50 -6.17 -13.16 -6.30
CA PRO A 50 -7.01 -12.63 -5.23
C PRO A 50 -8.17 -11.82 -5.83
N GLN A 51 -9.41 -12.27 -5.59
CA GLN A 51 -10.63 -11.64 -6.12
C GLN A 51 -11.06 -10.39 -5.31
N GLY A 52 -10.40 -10.11 -4.19
CA GLY A 52 -10.83 -9.06 -3.26
C GLY A 52 -9.66 -8.31 -2.64
N TYR A 53 -9.83 -7.94 -1.36
CA TYR A 53 -8.83 -7.15 -0.65
C TYR A 53 -7.55 -7.96 -0.43
N TYR A 54 -6.47 -7.58 -1.14
CA TYR A 54 -5.19 -8.27 -1.06
C TYR A 54 -4.24 -7.57 -0.07
N THR A 55 -4.30 -7.98 1.20
CA THR A 55 -3.55 -7.32 2.29
C THR A 55 -2.05 -7.20 2.01
N ALA A 56 -1.40 -8.25 1.48
CA ALA A 56 0.03 -8.21 1.19
C ALA A 56 0.39 -7.11 0.17
N TYR A 57 -0.42 -6.95 -0.88
CA TYR A 57 -0.27 -5.84 -1.83
C TYR A 57 -0.43 -4.49 -1.13
N TYR A 58 -1.45 -4.31 -0.28
CA TYR A 58 -1.65 -3.05 0.45
C TYR A 58 -0.54 -2.77 1.49
N VAL A 59 0.10 -3.79 2.06
CA VAL A 59 1.29 -3.60 2.90
C VAL A 59 2.44 -3.04 2.07
N VAL A 60 2.77 -3.68 0.95
CA VAL A 60 3.87 -3.22 0.07
C VAL A 60 3.59 -1.84 -0.52
N ALA A 61 2.36 -1.60 -0.99
CA ALA A 61 1.95 -0.28 -1.45
C ALA A 61 2.06 0.76 -0.33
N GLY A 62 1.63 0.42 0.89
CA GLY A 62 1.77 1.29 2.05
C GLY A 62 3.22 1.64 2.38
N MET A 63 4.15 0.67 2.23
CA MET A 63 5.59 0.91 2.39
C MET A 63 6.12 1.90 1.36
N VAL A 64 5.83 1.67 0.07
CA VAL A 64 6.30 2.55 -1.02
C VAL A 64 5.73 3.96 -0.86
N LEU A 65 4.43 4.08 -0.64
CA LEU A 65 3.77 5.37 -0.42
C LEU A 65 4.27 6.06 0.85
N GLY A 66 4.54 5.29 1.90
CA GLY A 66 5.12 5.78 3.16
C GLY A 66 6.49 6.42 2.96
N THR A 67 7.35 5.83 2.13
CA THR A 67 8.65 6.43 1.78
C THR A 67 8.48 7.79 1.09
N VAL A 68 7.53 7.91 0.17
CA VAL A 68 7.25 9.20 -0.52
C VAL A 68 6.70 10.24 0.46
N ALA A 69 5.77 9.84 1.33
CA ALA A 69 5.23 10.69 2.38
C ALA A 69 6.30 11.15 3.39
N ALA A 70 7.25 10.28 3.70
CA ALA A 70 8.41 10.60 4.53
C ALA A 70 9.30 11.65 3.86
N ALA A 71 9.58 11.51 2.55
CA ALA A 71 10.36 12.49 1.82
C ALA A 71 9.68 13.88 1.79
N ALA A 72 8.36 13.93 1.55
CA ALA A 72 7.59 15.17 1.61
C ALA A 72 7.61 15.81 3.00
N SER A 73 7.45 15.00 4.05
CA SER A 73 7.53 15.41 5.45
C SER A 73 8.93 15.93 5.83
N LEU A 74 10.00 15.28 5.35
CA LEU A 74 11.37 15.73 5.54
C LEU A 74 11.63 17.08 4.86
N LEU A 75 11.17 17.25 3.62
CA LEU A 75 11.27 18.53 2.91
C LEU A 75 10.55 19.65 3.66
N PHE A 76 9.35 19.37 4.18
CA PHE A 76 8.61 20.33 5.00
C PHE A 76 9.39 20.74 6.25
N ASN A 77 10.05 19.80 6.94
CA ASN A 77 10.91 20.13 8.09
C ASN A 77 12.10 21.01 7.69
N ILE A 78 12.78 20.70 6.58
CA ILE A 78 13.90 21.50 6.07
C ILE A 78 13.45 22.95 5.84
N ILE A 79 12.32 23.14 5.18
CA ILE A 79 11.73 24.46 4.94
C ILE A 79 11.36 25.13 6.27
N GLY A 80 10.69 24.42 7.19
CA GLY A 80 10.31 24.95 8.50
C GLY A 80 11.49 25.36 9.37
N ALA A 81 12.60 24.61 9.33
CA ALA A 81 13.83 24.95 10.02
C ALA A 81 14.43 26.26 9.46
N VAL A 82 14.53 26.39 8.14
CA VAL A 82 15.02 27.61 7.48
C VAL A 82 14.16 28.82 7.84
N LEU A 83 12.83 28.68 7.81
CA LEU A 83 11.90 29.78 8.15
C LEU A 83 11.97 30.21 9.62
N THR A 84 12.42 29.33 10.51
CA THR A 84 12.58 29.62 11.95
C THR A 84 14.02 30.00 12.32
N GLY A 85 14.91 30.18 11.32
CA GLY A 85 16.31 30.53 11.53
C GLY A 85 17.15 29.40 12.14
N LYS A 86 16.63 28.16 12.16
CA LYS A 86 17.37 26.98 12.61
C LYS A 86 18.15 26.34 11.44
N PRO A 87 19.28 25.67 11.70
CA PRO A 87 19.98 24.91 10.67
C PRO A 87 19.06 23.85 10.05
N ALA A 88 18.97 23.82 8.71
CA ALA A 88 18.04 22.96 7.98
C ALA A 88 18.19 21.46 8.31
N LEU A 89 19.41 21.04 8.68
CA LEU A 89 19.75 19.65 8.99
C LEU A 89 19.73 19.34 10.50
N MET A 90 19.37 20.31 11.35
CA MET A 90 19.33 20.12 12.81
C MET A 90 18.42 18.95 13.20
N LEU A 91 17.29 18.79 12.50
CA LEU A 91 16.37 17.69 12.77
C LEU A 91 17.02 16.32 12.52
N ILE A 92 17.85 16.20 11.47
CA ILE A 92 18.54 14.96 11.14
C ILE A 92 19.57 14.63 12.22
N SER A 93 20.35 15.64 12.67
CA SER A 93 21.27 15.46 13.80
C SER A 93 20.54 15.06 15.08
N VAL A 94 19.38 15.68 15.37
CA VAL A 94 18.53 15.32 16.50
C VAL A 94 18.00 13.90 16.37
N TYR A 95 17.61 13.45 15.18
CA TYR A 95 17.16 12.07 14.94
C TYR A 95 18.30 11.06 15.13
N LEU A 96 19.51 11.41 14.71
CA LEU A 96 20.71 10.60 14.86
C LEU A 96 21.24 10.52 16.30
N THR A 97 20.69 11.30 17.23
CA THR A 97 20.94 11.07 18.65
C THR A 97 20.45 9.70 19.10
N PHE A 98 19.51 9.06 18.39
CA PHE A 98 19.01 7.72 18.73
C PHE A 98 20.05 6.58 18.55
N PRO A 99 20.85 6.53 17.46
CA PRO A 99 21.97 5.59 17.38
C PRO A 99 23.29 6.10 17.96
N LEU A 100 23.53 7.42 17.98
CA LEU A 100 24.86 7.99 18.27
C LEU A 100 24.95 8.81 19.57
N GLY A 101 23.84 9.03 20.25
CA GLY A 101 23.76 9.86 21.46
C GLY A 101 24.08 11.32 21.21
N GLU A 102 24.56 12.01 22.26
CA GLU A 102 24.88 13.44 22.24
C GLU A 102 25.94 13.81 21.18
N LYS A 103 26.83 12.87 20.82
CA LYS A 103 27.85 13.08 19.78
C LYS A 103 27.25 13.49 18.44
N ALA A 104 26.02 13.08 18.13
CA ALA A 104 25.31 13.49 16.92
C ALA A 104 25.09 15.01 16.82
N LEU A 105 25.00 15.70 17.97
CA LEU A 105 24.81 17.16 18.03
C LEU A 105 26.10 17.94 17.76
N SER A 106 27.26 17.34 18.09
CA SER A 106 28.58 17.94 17.82
C SER A 106 29.09 17.69 16.40
N MET A 107 28.53 16.69 15.70
CA MET A 107 28.93 16.37 14.35
C MET A 107 28.23 17.31 13.38
N ASP A 108 29.00 18.07 12.61
CA ASP A 108 28.45 18.87 11.53
C ASP A 108 27.95 17.93 10.42
N ALA A 109 26.65 17.62 10.45
CA ALA A 109 26.00 16.77 9.46
C ALA A 109 26.13 17.35 8.04
N ALA A 110 26.33 18.66 7.88
CA ALA A 110 26.56 19.26 6.58
C ALA A 110 27.95 18.92 6.01
N GLN A 111 28.94 18.72 6.88
CA GLN A 111 30.32 18.36 6.48
C GLN A 111 30.49 16.84 6.31
N ASN A 112 29.65 16.03 6.97
CA ASN A 112 29.73 14.57 6.90
C ASN A 112 28.55 13.98 6.12
N GLY A 113 28.74 13.81 4.81
CA GLY A 113 27.73 13.25 3.91
C GLY A 113 27.23 11.85 4.31
N PHE A 114 28.04 11.04 5.00
CA PHE A 114 27.61 9.73 5.49
C PHE A 114 26.59 9.84 6.63
N ILE A 115 26.82 10.74 7.59
CA ILE A 115 25.89 11.02 8.70
C ILE A 115 24.55 11.51 8.14
N LEU A 116 24.60 12.46 7.20
CA LEU A 116 23.40 12.96 6.53
C LEU A 116 22.64 11.84 5.81
N ALA A 117 23.33 11.01 5.03
CA ALA A 117 22.71 9.89 4.31
C ALA A 117 22.08 8.87 5.28
N ALA A 118 22.77 8.53 6.37
CA ALA A 118 22.26 7.61 7.39
C ALA A 118 21.00 8.16 8.08
N GLY A 119 21.00 9.46 8.43
CA GLY A 119 19.85 10.09 9.07
C GLY A 119 18.65 10.24 8.12
N CYS A 120 18.87 10.63 6.87
CA CYS A 120 17.84 10.62 5.83
C CYS A 120 17.28 9.21 5.61
N GLY A 121 18.15 8.20 5.49
CA GLY A 121 17.76 6.80 5.31
C GLY A 121 16.92 6.28 6.47
N ALA A 122 17.33 6.57 7.71
CA ALA A 122 16.56 6.21 8.90
C ALA A 122 15.19 6.90 8.92
N TYR A 123 15.11 8.18 8.55
CA TYR A 123 13.84 8.92 8.46
C TYR A 123 12.89 8.30 7.44
N LEU A 124 13.39 8.01 6.23
CA LEU A 124 12.61 7.36 5.17
C LEU A 124 12.16 5.96 5.57
N LEU A 125 13.03 5.18 6.22
CA LEU A 125 12.70 3.83 6.71
C LEU A 125 11.56 3.87 7.73
N THR A 126 11.59 4.81 8.68
CA THR A 126 10.51 4.96 9.65
C THR A 126 9.20 5.33 8.96
N GLY A 127 9.23 6.23 7.99
CA GLY A 127 8.03 6.59 7.24
C GLY A 127 7.50 5.47 6.32
N MET A 128 8.38 4.62 5.78
CA MET A 128 8.00 3.39 5.07
C MET A 128 7.13 2.48 5.96
N PHE A 129 7.57 2.19 7.18
CA PHE A 129 6.77 1.39 8.12
C PHE A 129 5.53 2.13 8.61
N GLY A 130 5.63 3.44 8.84
CA GLY A 130 4.49 4.29 9.20
C GLY A 130 3.41 4.34 8.11
N GLY A 131 3.77 4.18 6.84
CA GLY A 131 2.83 4.19 5.71
C GLY A 131 1.91 2.97 5.66
N ILE A 132 2.33 1.83 6.22
CA ILE A 132 1.54 0.58 6.24
C ILE A 132 0.18 0.78 6.92
N PRO A 133 0.08 1.20 8.20
CA PRO A 133 -1.21 1.38 8.86
C PRO A 133 -2.07 2.46 8.20
N PHE A 134 -1.47 3.54 7.72
CA PHE A 134 -2.19 4.57 6.96
C PHE A 134 -2.87 4.01 5.73
N HIS A 135 -2.10 3.31 4.88
CA HIS A 135 -2.65 2.79 3.64
C HIS A 135 -3.69 1.71 3.90
N LEU A 136 -3.42 0.77 4.82
CA LEU A 136 -4.38 -0.27 5.20
C LEU A 136 -5.69 0.31 5.74
N ILE A 137 -5.63 1.31 6.63
CA ILE A 137 -6.86 1.89 7.21
C ILE A 137 -7.65 2.65 6.14
N LEU A 138 -6.98 3.50 5.36
CA LEU A 138 -7.63 4.30 4.34
C LEU A 138 -8.22 3.44 3.21
N SER A 139 -7.53 2.38 2.78
CA SER A 139 -8.01 1.50 1.72
C SER A 139 -9.06 0.51 2.21
N ARG A 140 -8.98 0.02 3.45
CA ARG A 140 -9.91 -0.99 3.96
C ARG A 140 -11.24 -0.43 4.42
N TYR A 141 -11.22 0.73 5.07
CA TYR A 141 -12.40 1.28 5.76
C TYR A 141 -12.95 2.56 5.12
N PHE A 142 -12.12 3.33 4.41
CA PHE A 142 -12.49 4.65 3.92
C PHE A 142 -12.33 4.80 2.39
N ALA A 143 -12.25 3.70 1.64
CA ALA A 143 -12.00 3.74 0.19
C ALA A 143 -13.11 4.46 -0.61
N ASN A 144 -14.36 4.31 -0.15
CA ASN A 144 -15.56 4.86 -0.81
C ASN A 144 -16.11 6.10 -0.11
N ASP A 145 -15.44 6.59 0.93
CA ASP A 145 -15.88 7.76 1.68
C ASP A 145 -15.51 9.07 0.97
N ALA A 146 -16.25 10.14 1.27
CA ALA A 146 -15.96 11.47 0.80
C ALA A 146 -14.56 11.94 1.24
N PHE A 147 -13.91 12.75 0.40
CA PHE A 147 -12.55 13.26 0.64
C PHE A 147 -12.40 13.92 2.02
N VAL A 148 -13.38 14.72 2.46
CA VAL A 148 -13.36 15.40 3.76
C VAL A 148 -13.24 14.42 4.92
N LYS A 149 -14.03 13.33 4.91
CA LYS A 149 -13.97 12.29 5.95
C LYS A 149 -12.61 11.61 5.96
N ARG A 150 -12.07 11.29 4.79
CA ARG A 150 -10.72 10.70 4.65
C ARG A 150 -9.61 11.64 5.13
N PHE A 151 -9.75 12.95 4.88
CA PHE A 151 -8.84 13.99 5.36
C PHE A 151 -8.84 14.10 6.88
N VAL A 152 -10.01 14.08 7.51
CA VAL A 152 -10.13 14.05 8.98
C VAL A 152 -9.46 12.81 9.56
N VAL A 153 -9.72 11.63 9.00
CA VAL A 153 -9.10 10.36 9.44
C VAL A 153 -7.58 10.42 9.29
N ALA A 154 -7.06 10.85 8.14
CA ALA A 154 -5.63 10.99 7.92
C ALA A 154 -4.97 11.97 8.91
N SER A 155 -5.66 13.05 9.26
CA SER A 155 -5.18 14.02 10.26
C SER A 155 -5.14 13.42 11.66
N ILE A 156 -6.20 12.69 12.06
CA ILE A 156 -6.24 11.97 13.35
C ILE A 156 -5.13 10.94 13.42
N MET A 157 -4.91 10.17 12.36
CA MET A 157 -3.82 9.20 12.29
C MET A 157 -2.44 9.87 12.37
N GLY A 158 -2.25 11.02 11.71
CA GLY A 158 -1.01 11.81 11.79
C GLY A 158 -0.70 12.25 13.22
N ILE A 159 -1.70 12.82 13.89
CA ILE A 159 -1.59 13.19 15.31
C ILE A 159 -1.35 11.96 16.19
N GLY A 160 -2.03 10.85 15.91
CA GLY A 160 -1.85 9.59 16.62
C GLY A 160 -0.42 9.05 16.53
N VAL A 161 0.17 9.04 15.33
CA VAL A 161 1.58 8.65 15.13
C VAL A 161 2.51 9.60 15.84
N TRP A 162 2.27 10.91 15.78
CA TRP A 162 3.06 11.89 16.54
C TRP A 162 3.04 11.58 18.04
N LEU A 163 1.85 11.38 18.62
CA LEU A 163 1.70 11.08 20.04
C LEU A 163 2.41 9.79 20.45
N ILE A 164 2.19 8.72 19.69
CA ILE A 164 2.83 7.42 19.94
C ILE A 164 4.35 7.55 19.83
N ASN A 165 4.86 8.22 18.79
CA ASN A 165 6.28 8.34 18.55
C ASN A 165 6.97 9.18 19.65
N PHE A 166 6.47 10.39 19.93
CA PHE A 166 7.12 11.31 20.87
C PHE A 166 6.93 10.87 22.32
N TYR A 167 5.71 10.51 22.72
CA TYR A 167 5.38 10.26 24.13
C TYR A 167 5.28 8.78 24.48
N GLY A 168 5.01 7.91 23.49
CA GLY A 168 4.94 6.45 23.69
C GLY A 168 6.28 5.75 23.48
N ILE A 169 7.10 6.21 22.53
CA ILE A 169 8.38 5.57 22.18
C ILE A 169 9.55 6.42 22.70
N ILE A 170 9.75 7.62 22.14
CA ILE A 170 10.96 8.42 22.34
C ILE A 170 11.15 8.81 23.81
N ARG A 171 10.08 9.23 24.49
CA ARG A 171 10.12 9.60 25.92
C ARG A 171 10.71 8.53 26.83
N TRP A 172 10.63 7.25 26.45
CA TRP A 172 11.10 6.13 27.26
C TRP A 172 12.36 5.51 26.67
N ALA A 173 12.37 5.30 25.35
CA ALA A 173 13.45 4.63 24.65
C ALA A 173 14.74 5.45 24.64
N GLN A 174 14.67 6.77 24.41
CA GLN A 174 15.87 7.59 24.34
C GLN A 174 16.61 7.67 25.70
N PRO A 175 15.94 7.98 26.83
CA PRO A 175 16.60 7.95 28.13
C PRO A 175 17.16 6.57 28.50
N LEU A 176 16.43 5.50 28.17
CA LEU A 176 16.82 4.13 28.53
C LEU A 176 18.03 3.63 27.74
N LEU A 177 18.10 3.91 26.44
CA LEU A 177 19.13 3.37 25.56
C LEU A 177 20.42 4.20 25.56
N ILE A 178 20.33 5.51 25.80
CA ILE A 178 21.39 6.47 25.46
C ILE A 178 21.52 7.62 26.47
N GLY A 179 20.56 7.75 27.38
CA GLY A 179 20.40 8.91 28.25
C GLY A 179 19.71 10.08 27.55
N GLY A 180 19.33 11.10 28.32
CA GLY A 180 18.77 12.36 27.81
C GLY A 180 17.37 12.27 27.18
N ASP A 181 16.87 13.43 26.77
CA ASP A 181 15.54 13.69 26.22
C ASP A 181 15.60 14.81 25.15
N TRP A 182 16.71 14.87 24.40
CA TRP A 182 17.03 15.95 23.48
C TRP A 182 15.96 16.14 22.40
N ILE A 183 15.35 15.05 21.89
CA ILE A 183 14.33 15.14 20.84
C ILE A 183 13.11 15.94 21.34
N LEU A 184 12.70 15.73 22.59
CA LEU A 184 11.54 16.41 23.18
C LEU A 184 11.82 17.88 23.52
N ARG A 185 13.09 18.22 23.80
CA ARG A 185 13.49 19.59 24.14
C ARG A 185 13.79 20.46 22.92
N GLU A 186 14.46 19.89 21.91
CA GLU A 186 15.00 20.66 20.79
C GLU A 186 14.00 20.89 19.65
N ILE A 187 13.05 19.97 19.46
CA ILE A 187 12.06 20.07 18.39
C ILE A 187 10.84 20.86 18.87
N PRO A 188 10.53 22.01 18.24
CA PRO A 188 9.32 22.75 18.57
C PRO A 188 8.07 21.91 18.29
N ILE A 189 7.18 21.79 19.28
CA ILE A 189 5.94 20.99 19.19
C ILE A 189 5.12 21.31 17.93
N PRO A 190 4.90 22.58 17.53
CA PRO A 190 4.10 22.88 16.34
C PRO A 190 4.72 22.31 15.06
N VAL A 191 6.05 22.33 14.95
CA VAL A 191 6.77 21.77 13.80
C VAL A 191 6.62 20.25 13.80
N ALA A 192 6.81 19.60 14.95
CA ALA A 192 6.62 18.15 15.08
C ALA A 192 5.20 17.73 14.65
N VAL A 193 4.16 18.39 15.16
CA VAL A 193 2.76 18.10 14.80
C VAL A 193 2.52 18.31 13.30
N ALA A 194 2.92 19.47 12.76
CA ALA A 194 2.73 19.80 11.35
C ALA A 194 3.40 18.77 10.42
N THR A 195 4.61 18.33 10.76
CA THR A 195 5.35 17.32 10.02
C THR A 195 4.63 15.97 9.92
N HIS A 196 3.96 15.54 10.99
CA HIS A 196 3.17 14.30 10.99
C HIS A 196 1.83 14.46 10.27
N LEU A 197 1.24 15.67 10.31
CA LEU A 197 0.06 15.98 9.50
C LEU A 197 0.41 15.95 8.01
N VAL A 198 1.52 16.58 7.59
CA VAL A 198 2.01 16.54 6.20
C VAL A 198 2.24 15.10 5.74
N PHE A 199 2.83 14.26 6.59
CA PHE A 199 2.96 12.82 6.30
C PHE A 199 1.59 12.17 6.04
N GLY A 200 0.62 12.34 6.96
CA GLY A 200 -0.71 11.76 6.82
C GLY A 200 -1.50 12.28 5.61
N TRP A 201 -1.40 13.57 5.31
CA TRP A 201 -2.02 14.18 4.14
C TRP A 201 -1.39 13.69 2.84
N THR A 202 -0.06 13.50 2.81
CA THR A 202 0.62 12.94 1.65
C THR A 202 0.17 11.49 1.41
N MET A 203 0.07 10.68 2.46
CA MET A 203 -0.50 9.32 2.37
C MET A 203 -1.92 9.33 1.81
N LEU A 204 -2.77 10.25 2.27
CA LEU A 204 -4.13 10.40 1.74
C LEU A 204 -4.12 10.74 0.24
N LEU A 205 -3.34 11.74 -0.16
CA LEU A 205 -3.27 12.18 -1.56
C LEU A 205 -2.79 11.05 -2.47
N LEU A 206 -1.78 10.28 -2.05
CA LEU A 206 -1.21 9.20 -2.84
C LEU A 206 -1.96 7.86 -2.74
N SER A 207 -2.88 7.70 -1.78
CA SER A 207 -3.58 6.43 -1.53
C SER A 207 -4.30 5.86 -2.75
N HIS A 208 -4.69 6.68 -3.72
CA HIS A 208 -5.34 6.22 -4.94
C HIS A 208 -4.37 5.48 -5.89
N TRP A 209 -3.06 5.77 -5.84
CA TRP A 209 -2.03 5.07 -6.62
C TRP A 209 -1.76 3.65 -6.10
N GLY A 210 -2.03 3.40 -4.82
CA GLY A 210 -1.87 2.09 -4.20
C GLY A 210 -3.13 1.23 -4.20
N ARG A 211 -4.07 1.45 -5.12
CA ARG A 211 -5.31 0.65 -5.21
C ARG A 211 -5.08 -0.62 -6.02
N PHE A 212 -5.43 -1.75 -5.44
CA PHE A 212 -5.42 -3.03 -6.15
C PHE A 212 -6.64 -3.11 -7.09
N VAL A 213 -6.40 -3.42 -8.36
CA VAL A 213 -7.45 -3.72 -9.34
C VAL A 213 -7.37 -5.21 -9.67
N PRO A 214 -8.36 -6.02 -9.26
CA PRO A 214 -8.33 -7.45 -9.57
C PRO A 214 -8.44 -7.68 -11.09
N PRO A 215 -7.75 -8.70 -11.65
CA PRO A 215 -7.75 -8.96 -13.09
C PRO A 215 -9.14 -9.18 -13.70
N SER A 216 -10.10 -9.70 -12.92
CA SER A 216 -11.49 -9.91 -13.36
C SER A 216 -12.25 -8.60 -13.60
N ALA A 217 -11.87 -7.51 -12.93
CA ALA A 217 -12.53 -6.21 -13.09
C ALA A 217 -12.17 -5.49 -14.40
N SER A 218 -11.05 -5.83 -15.05
CA SER A 218 -10.60 -5.15 -16.28
C SER A 218 -11.31 -5.67 -17.54
N LYS A 219 -11.68 -6.95 -17.58
CA LYS A 219 -12.34 -7.57 -18.75
C LYS A 219 -13.76 -7.02 -19.01
N GLY A 220 -14.43 -6.49 -17.99
CA GLY A 220 -15.79 -5.94 -18.11
C GLY A 220 -15.90 -4.47 -18.53
N GLN A 221 -14.78 -3.73 -18.62
CA GLN A 221 -14.79 -2.30 -19.01
C GLN A 221 -14.34 -2.05 -20.45
N ALA A 222 -13.87 -3.09 -21.16
CA ALA A 222 -13.39 -3.00 -22.54
C ALA A 222 -14.40 -3.50 -23.60
N ALA A 223 -15.63 -3.81 -23.19
CA ALA A 223 -16.74 -4.20 -24.04
C ALA A 223 -17.86 -3.16 -23.94
#